data_AF-A0A7X9AYS4-F1
#
_entry.id   AF-A0A7X9AYS4-F1
#
_cell.length_a   1.000
_cell.length_b   1.000
_cell.length_c   1.000
_cell.angle_alpha   90.00
_cell.angle_beta   90.00
_cell.angle_gamma   90.00
#
_symmetry.space_group_name_H-M   'P 1'
#
loop_
_entity.id
_entity.type
_entity.pdbx_description
1 polymer ?
#
loop_
_entity_poly.entity_id
_entity_poly.type
_entity_poly.pdbx_seq_one_letter_code
_entity_poly.pdbx_strand_id
1 'polypeptide(L)'
;DGVVCGIGALAPAAIHKILTLVERGELSKAAEMQLILIDLFHEVYGKHSWIGQKYALKVLGVIPSEQCRIQPKEMLSVERRREIESAVEKYHFLLEERYE
;
A
#
# COMPACT_ATOMS: atom_id res chain seq x y z
N ASP A 1 -19.17 -8.56 -7.30
CA ASP A 1 -18.32 -7.55 -7.95
C ASP A 1 -17.35 -6.94 -6.95
N GLY A 2 -16.15 -7.50 -6.81
CA GLY A 2 -15.19 -7.08 -5.79
C GLY A 2 -13.75 -7.28 -6.26
N VAL A 3 -12.78 -6.89 -5.43
CA VAL A 3 -11.36 -6.94 -5.77
C VAL A 3 -10.57 -7.82 -4.80
N VAL A 4 -9.74 -8.70 -5.34
CA VAL A 4 -8.69 -9.42 -4.59
C VAL A 4 -7.36 -8.84 -5.05
N CYS A 5 -6.76 -7.96 -4.25
CA CYS A 5 -5.52 -7.28 -4.59
C CYS A 5 -4.51 -7.35 -3.44
N GLY A 6 -3.22 -7.51 -3.79
CA GLY A 6 -2.15 -7.54 -2.79
C GLY A 6 -2.11 -6.27 -1.94
N ILE A 7 -2.35 -5.11 -2.57
CA ILE A 7 -2.36 -3.81 -1.88
C ILE A 7 -3.43 -3.66 -0.80
N GLY A 8 -4.48 -4.50 -0.83
CA GLY A 8 -5.48 -4.52 0.23
C GLY A 8 -4.92 -4.81 1.62
N ALA A 9 -3.79 -5.51 1.75
CA ALA A 9 -3.17 -5.71 3.07
C ALA A 9 -2.43 -4.46 3.59
N LEU A 10 -2.06 -3.53 2.70
CA LEU A 10 -1.35 -2.29 3.06
C LEU A 10 -2.30 -1.09 3.14
N ALA A 11 -3.19 -0.93 2.17
CA ALA A 11 -4.13 0.18 2.07
C ALA A 11 -5.58 -0.33 1.95
N PRO A 12 -6.09 -1.10 2.92
CA PRO A 12 -7.46 -1.54 2.88
C PRO A 12 -8.40 -0.33 2.79
N ALA A 13 -8.22 0.67 3.65
CA ALA A 13 -9.05 1.89 3.70
C ALA A 13 -9.39 2.48 2.34
N ALA A 14 -8.36 2.66 1.52
CA ALA A 14 -8.43 3.14 0.14
C ALA A 14 -9.39 2.31 -0.72
N ILE A 15 -9.26 0.98 -0.68
CA ILE A 15 -10.08 0.06 -1.47
C ILE A 15 -11.56 0.21 -1.13
N HIS A 16 -11.91 0.24 0.15
CA HIS A 16 -13.31 0.38 0.55
C HIS A 16 -13.84 1.77 0.23
N LYS A 17 -13.02 2.81 0.37
CA LYS A 17 -13.39 4.18 0.01
C LYS A 17 -13.71 4.29 -1.48
N ILE A 18 -12.94 3.64 -2.35
CA ILE A 18 -13.22 3.54 -3.78
C ILE A 18 -14.56 2.84 -4.01
N LEU A 19 -14.79 1.69 -3.38
CA LEU A 19 -16.06 0.96 -3.51
C LEU A 19 -17.25 1.82 -3.05
N THR A 20 -17.16 2.45 -1.89
CA THR A 20 -18.21 3.34 -1.36
C THR A 20 -18.49 4.52 -2.29
N LEU A 21 -17.47 5.12 -2.90
CA LEU A 21 -17.65 6.21 -3.87
C LEU A 21 -18.34 5.72 -5.15
N VAL A 22 -18.00 4.52 -5.63
CA VAL A 22 -18.67 3.91 -6.79
C VAL A 22 -20.13 3.61 -6.48
N GLU A 23 -20.44 3.04 -5.31
CA GLU A 23 -21.81 2.76 -4.88
C GLU A 23 -22.68 4.03 -4.77
N ARG A 24 -22.07 5.17 -4.45
CA ARG A 24 -22.73 6.49 -4.41
C ARG A 24 -22.81 7.19 -5.77
N GLY A 25 -22.26 6.60 -6.83
CA GLY A 25 -22.18 7.21 -8.16
C GLY A 25 -21.15 8.34 -8.27
N GLU A 26 -20.26 8.51 -7.29
CA GLU A 26 -19.23 9.56 -7.24
C GLU A 26 -17.97 9.17 -8.03
N LEU A 27 -18.15 8.84 -9.33
CA LEU A 27 -17.11 8.19 -10.15
C LEU A 27 -15.83 9.02 -10.32
N SER A 28 -15.90 10.35 -10.38
CA SER A 28 -14.70 11.22 -10.46
C SER A 28 -13.82 11.08 -9.23
N LYS A 29 -14.43 11.09 -8.03
CA LYS A 29 -13.70 10.93 -6.77
C LYS A 29 -13.16 9.52 -6.59
N ALA A 30 -13.91 8.51 -7.07
CA ALA A 30 -13.42 7.14 -7.09
C ALA A 30 -12.16 7.01 -7.96
N ALA A 31 -12.14 7.67 -9.13
CA ALA A 31 -10.98 7.70 -10.01
C ALA A 31 -9.79 8.46 -9.38
N GLU A 32 -10.03 9.59 -8.72
CA GLU A 32 -8.98 10.33 -7.99
C GLU A 32 -8.35 9.47 -6.89
N MET A 33 -9.16 8.77 -6.09
CA MET A 33 -8.67 7.86 -5.06
C MET A 33 -7.91 6.66 -5.65
N GLN A 34 -8.38 6.11 -6.78
CA GLN A 34 -7.69 5.05 -7.49
C GLN A 34 -6.31 5.51 -8.01
N LEU A 35 -6.18 6.76 -8.47
CA LEU A 35 -4.89 7.32 -8.89
C LEU A 35 -3.91 7.45 -7.72
N ILE A 36 -4.37 7.92 -6.56
CA ILE A 36 -3.57 7.95 -5.33
C ILE A 36 -3.09 6.54 -4.95
N LEU A 37 -3.96 5.54 -5.07
CA LEU A 37 -3.61 4.15 -4.79
C LEU A 37 -2.58 3.59 -5.78
N ILE A 38 -2.66 3.98 -7.06
CA ILE A 38 -1.67 3.63 -8.09
C ILE A 38 -0.32 4.26 -7.77
N ASP A 39 -0.28 5.51 -7.32
CA ASP A 39 0.98 6.17 -6.95
C ASP A 39 1.62 5.49 -5.72
N LEU A 40 0.83 5.19 -4.68
CA LEU A 40 1.29 4.38 -3.56
C LEU A 40 1.83 3.01 -4.03
N PHE A 41 1.12 2.37 -4.97
CA PHE A 41 1.57 1.09 -5.52
C PHE A 41 2.93 1.22 -6.18
N HIS A 42 3.13 2.21 -7.06
CA HIS A 42 4.43 2.44 -7.70
C HIS A 42 5.53 2.73 -6.68
N GLU A 43 5.26 3.59 -5.70
CA GLU A 43 6.23 4.03 -4.71
C GLU A 43 6.61 2.95 -3.70
N VAL A 44 5.73 1.99 -3.40
CA VAL A 44 6.02 0.89 -2.45
C VAL A 44 6.44 -0.40 -3.15
N TYR A 45 5.69 -0.85 -4.15
CA TYR A 45 5.85 -2.18 -4.75
C TYR A 45 7.03 -2.21 -5.73
N GLY A 46 7.20 -1.17 -6.55
CA GLY A 46 8.26 -1.09 -7.55
C GLY A 46 8.45 -2.39 -8.37
N LYS A 47 9.71 -2.74 -8.68
CA LYS A 47 10.06 -3.98 -9.41
C LYS A 47 9.91 -5.27 -8.56
N HIS A 48 9.88 -5.15 -7.23
CA HIS A 48 9.86 -6.28 -6.29
C HIS A 48 8.65 -6.20 -5.36
N SER A 49 7.47 -6.33 -6.00
CA SER A 49 6.15 -5.99 -5.48
C SER A 49 5.86 -6.42 -4.03
N TRP A 50 5.94 -7.72 -3.74
CA TRP A 50 5.58 -8.28 -2.44
C TRP A 50 6.59 -7.97 -1.32
N ILE A 51 7.82 -7.58 -1.66
CA ILE A 51 8.87 -7.31 -0.67
C ILE A 51 8.75 -5.89 -0.14
N GLY A 52 8.56 -4.93 -1.04
CA GLY A 52 8.32 -3.54 -0.65
C GLY A 52 7.09 -3.41 0.24
N GLN A 53 6.01 -4.13 -0.10
CA GLN A 53 4.81 -4.21 0.73
C GLN A 53 5.09 -4.65 2.17
N LYS A 54 5.78 -5.77 2.36
CA LYS A 54 6.07 -6.27 3.71
C LYS A 54 6.97 -5.31 4.49
N TYR A 55 7.91 -4.66 3.79
CA TYR A 55 8.74 -3.64 4.43
C TYR A 55 7.88 -2.44 4.89
N ALA A 56 6.96 -1.96 4.05
CA ALA A 56 6.02 -0.91 4.43
C ALA A 56 5.16 -1.32 5.64
N LEU A 57 4.65 -2.55 5.67
CA LEU A 57 3.90 -3.09 6.81
C LEU A 57 4.72 -3.14 8.11
N LYS A 58 6.02 -3.42 8.00
CA LYS A 58 6.95 -3.36 9.15
C LYS A 58 7.18 -1.92 9.61
N VAL A 59 7.37 -0.99 8.69
CA VAL A 59 7.53 0.45 9.00
C VAL A 59 6.30 0.97 9.75
N LEU A 60 5.10 0.57 9.33
CA LEU A 60 3.84 0.88 10.01
C LEU A 60 3.64 0.13 11.34
N GLY A 61 4.54 -0.77 11.72
CA GLY A 61 4.41 -1.57 12.95
C GLY A 61 3.32 -2.64 12.92
N VAL A 62 2.72 -2.92 11.75
CA VAL A 62 1.67 -3.95 11.59
C VAL A 62 2.24 -5.36 11.72
N ILE A 63 3.47 -5.56 11.24
CA ILE A 63 4.20 -6.83 11.37
C ILE A 63 5.59 -6.59 11.97
N PRO A 64 6.15 -7.55 12.72
CA PRO A 64 7.46 -7.37 13.36
C PRO A 64 8.65 -7.51 12.40
N SER A 65 8.46 -8.15 11.24
CA SER A 65 9.53 -8.43 10.28
C SER A 65 9.00 -8.58 8.86
N GLU A 66 9.76 -8.08 7.89
CA GLU A 66 9.48 -8.21 6.47
C GLU A 66 9.99 -9.53 5.87
N GLN A 67 10.74 -10.34 6.65
CA GLN A 67 11.46 -11.52 6.16
C GLN A 67 10.54 -12.72 5.92
N CYS A 68 10.81 -13.46 4.85
CA CYS A 68 10.21 -14.77 4.59
C CYS A 68 11.30 -15.83 4.39
N ARG A 69 10.99 -17.10 4.66
CA ARG A 69 11.94 -18.24 4.58
C ARG A 69 12.66 -18.36 3.23
N ILE A 70 12.01 -17.97 2.14
CA ILE A 70 12.51 -18.11 0.77
C ILE A 70 13.20 -16.86 0.23
N GLN A 71 13.40 -15.82 1.06
CA GLN A 71 13.85 -14.52 0.59
C GLN A 71 15.35 -14.30 0.83
N PRO A 72 16.14 -13.94 -0.20
CA PRO A 72 17.53 -13.49 -0.01
C PRO A 72 17.58 -12.22 0.86
N LYS A 73 18.62 -12.10 1.69
CA LYS A 73 18.78 -10.97 2.64
C LYS A 73 18.89 -9.60 1.96
N GLU A 74 19.43 -9.52 0.74
CA GLU A 74 19.74 -8.26 0.05
C GLU A 74 18.71 -7.79 -1.00
N MET A 75 17.43 -8.18 -0.89
CA MET A 75 16.44 -7.84 -1.94
C MET A 75 15.99 -6.36 -1.98
N LEU A 76 16.20 -5.59 -0.90
CA LEU A 76 15.98 -4.14 -0.89
C LEU A 76 17.28 -3.44 -0.53
N SER A 77 17.77 -2.59 -1.44
CA SER A 77 18.89 -1.70 -1.16
C SER A 77 18.51 -0.68 -0.07
N VAL A 78 19.52 -0.01 0.49
CA VAL A 78 19.31 1.04 1.51
C VAL A 78 18.50 2.20 0.93
N GLU A 79 18.78 2.57 -0.32
CA GLU A 79 18.07 3.61 -1.06
C GLU A 79 16.60 3.23 -1.22
N ARG A 80 16.32 1.98 -1.64
CA ARG A 80 14.95 1.54 -1.84
C ARG A 80 14.15 1.48 -0.53
N ARG A 81 14.80 1.17 0.60
CA ARG A 81 14.15 1.24 1.92
C ARG A 81 13.76 2.67 2.28
N ARG A 82 14.63 3.65 2.05
CA ARG A 82 14.35 5.08 2.29
C ARG A 82 13.21 5.61 1.42
N GLU A 83 13.16 5.18 0.15
CA GLU A 83 12.05 5.52 -0.75
C GLU A 83 10.72 4.99 -0.22
N ILE A 84 10.69 3.73 0.25
CA ILE A 84 9.48 3.13 0.83
C ILE A 84 9.09 3.84 2.13
N GLU A 85 10.04 4.15 3.00
CA GLU A 85 9.79 4.93 4.23
C GLU A 85 9.18 6.30 3.92
N SER A 86 9.72 6.99 2.91
CA SER A 86 9.19 8.29 2.44
C SER A 86 7.77 8.15 1.87
N ALA A 87 7.51 7.06 1.14
CA ALA A 87 6.17 6.77 0.61
C ALA A 87 5.17 6.48 1.73
N VAL A 88 5.54 5.68 2.73
CA VAL A 88 4.69 5.39 3.90
C VAL A 88 4.33 6.67 4.63
N GLU A 89 5.28 7.57 4.84
CA GLU A 89 5.03 8.89 5.44
C GLU A 89 4.10 9.75 4.57
N LYS A 90 4.39 9.85 3.26
CA LYS A 90 3.59 10.63 2.30
C LYS A 90 2.13 10.20 2.27
N TYR A 91 1.86 8.90 2.34
CA TYR A 91 0.52 8.33 2.28
C TYR A 91 -0.01 7.91 3.66
N HIS A 92 0.58 8.39 4.75
CA HIS A 92 0.20 8.01 6.11
C HIS A 92 -1.29 8.19 6.39
N PHE A 93 -1.87 9.30 5.89
CA PHE A 93 -3.31 9.60 5.96
C PHE A 93 -4.22 8.50 5.38
N LEU A 94 -3.71 7.72 4.43
CA LEU A 94 -4.43 6.63 3.77
C LEU A 94 -4.15 5.28 4.42
N LEU A 95 -2.99 5.12 5.05
CA LEU A 95 -2.48 3.85 5.56
C LEU A 95 -2.90 3.56 7.00
N GLU A 96 -3.16 4.59 7.82
CA GLU A 96 -3.64 4.43 9.20
C GLU A 96 -5.17 4.54 9.35
N GLU A 97 -5.88 4.95 8.31
CA GLU A 97 -7.35 5.03 8.34
C GLU A 97 -7.91 3.62 8.60
N ARG A 98 -8.55 3.43 9.75
CA ARG A 98 -9.27 2.19 10.08
C ARG A 98 -10.74 2.40 9.76
N TYR A 99 -11.39 1.40 9.16
CA TYR A 99 -12.84 1.46 8.97
C TYR A 99 -13.53 1.49 10.32
N GLU A 100 -14.35 2.52 10.56
CA GLU A 100 -15.39 2.51 11.58
C GLU A 100 -16.73 2.05 10.97
#